data_AF-A0A117LPT0-F1
#
_entry.id   AF-A0A117LPT0-F1
#
_cell.length_a   1.000
_cell.length_b   1.000
_cell.length_c   1.000
_cell.angle_alpha   90.00
_cell.angle_beta   90.00
_cell.angle_gamma   90.00
#
_symmetry.space_group_name_H-M   'P 1'
#
loop_
_entity.id
_entity.type
_entity.pdbx_description
1 polymer ?
#
loop_
_entity_poly.entity_id
_entity_poly.type
_entity_poly.pdbx_seq_one_letter_code
_entity_poly.pdbx_strand_id
1 'polypeptide(L)'
;MDKNIAKRIALGAILAATVTLATMLHVPLPGLRIYFNLGEGLIYIIAILLGARFGGLCGGVGAGLADILLGYPLWAPLTLVIKGLEGYIVGRLAPRGRIMAIAAGAAVMIAGYTTSAGILYGWKVAPVELMTDIAQTGIGAAFAR
;
A
#
# COMPACT_ATOMS: atom_id res chain seq x y z
N MET A 1 27.18 6.13 -17.49
CA MET A 1 25.91 5.71 -16.87
C MET A 1 26.23 4.62 -15.85
N ASP A 2 25.92 4.82 -14.57
CA ASP A 2 26.20 3.84 -13.53
C ASP A 2 25.44 2.54 -13.83
N LYS A 3 26.15 1.43 -14.09
CA LYS A 3 25.53 0.13 -14.44
C LYS A 3 24.55 -0.36 -13.37
N ASN A 4 24.66 0.16 -12.14
CA ASN A 4 23.75 -0.17 -11.05
C ASN A 4 22.42 0.60 -11.10
N ILE A 5 22.36 1.77 -11.75
CA ILE A 5 21.13 2.57 -11.79
C ILE A 5 20.06 1.91 -12.65
N ALA A 6 20.44 1.39 -13.82
CA ALA A 6 19.53 0.69 -14.73
C ALA A 6 18.94 -0.56 -14.06
N LYS A 7 19.78 -1.33 -13.34
CA LYS A 7 19.33 -2.51 -12.58
C LYS A 7 18.35 -2.15 -11.46
N ARG A 8 18.60 -1.05 -10.72
CA ARG A 8 17.70 -0.60 -9.65
C ARG A 8 16.35 -0.13 -10.19
N ILE A 9 16.36 0.61 -11.30
CA ILE A 9 15.12 1.03 -11.96
C ILE A 9 14.34 -0.18 -12.46
N ALA A 10 15.01 -1.11 -13.15
CA ALA A 10 14.37 -2.33 -13.64
C ALA A 10 13.76 -3.16 -12.51
N LEU A 11 14.50 -3.35 -11.40
CA LEU A 11 13.98 -4.01 -10.21
C LEU A 11 12.76 -3.27 -9.63
N GLY A 12 12.86 -1.95 -9.48
CA GLY A 12 11.75 -1.14 -8.96
C GLY A 12 10.49 -1.24 -9.81
N ALA A 13 10.63 -1.26 -11.14
CA ALA A 13 9.52 -1.42 -12.07
C ALA A 13 8.87 -2.82 -11.96
N ILE A 14 9.67 -3.88 -11.88
CA ILE A 14 9.17 -5.26 -11.71
C ILE A 14 8.43 -5.39 -10.37
N LEU A 15 8.99 -4.84 -9.30
CA LEU A 15 8.37 -4.86 -7.98
C LEU A 15 7.07 -4.06 -7.93
N ALA A 16 7.05 -2.87 -8.53
CA ALA A 16 5.83 -2.07 -8.65
C ALA A 16 4.75 -2.81 -9.45
N ALA A 17 5.11 -3.46 -10.57
CA ALA A 17 4.18 -4.28 -11.34
C ALA A 17 3.65 -5.48 -10.53
N THR A 18 4.49 -6.10 -9.69
CA THR A 18 4.07 -7.21 -8.81
C THR A 18 3.10 -6.70 -7.74
N VAL A 19 3.35 -5.53 -7.16
CA VAL A 19 2.39 -4.86 -6.27
C VAL A 19 1.08 -4.59 -7.00
N THR A 20 1.12 -4.05 -8.22
CA THR A 20 -0.10 -3.85 -9.03
C THR A 20 -0.89 -5.14 -9.21
N LEU A 21 -0.24 -6.22 -9.63
CA LEU A 21 -0.91 -7.51 -9.85
C LEU A 21 -1.52 -8.07 -8.56
N ALA A 22 -0.80 -7.97 -7.44
CA ALA A 22 -1.32 -8.40 -6.14
C ALA A 22 -2.46 -7.52 -5.65
N THR A 23 -2.42 -6.21 -5.90
CA THR A 23 -3.53 -5.30 -5.58
C THR A 23 -4.75 -5.58 -6.46
N MET A 24 -4.56 -5.98 -7.72
CA MET A 24 -5.67 -6.39 -8.60
C MET A 24 -6.41 -7.64 -8.11
N LEU A 25 -5.74 -8.49 -7.33
CA LEU A 25 -6.42 -9.52 -6.53
C LEU A 25 -7.15 -8.85 -5.37
N HIS A 26 -8.33 -8.32 -5.69
CA HIS A 26 -9.17 -7.56 -4.77
C HIS A 26 -10.55 -8.18 -4.60
N VAL A 27 -11.17 -7.86 -3.47
CA VAL A 27 -12.58 -8.16 -3.17
C VAL A 27 -13.30 -6.82 -3.02
N PRO A 28 -14.13 -6.42 -3.99
CA PRO A 28 -14.88 -5.17 -3.89
C PRO A 28 -15.97 -5.27 -2.83
N LEU A 29 -16.20 -4.19 -2.07
CA LEU A 29 -17.28 -4.14 -1.10
C LEU A 29 -18.58 -3.68 -1.79
N PRO A 30 -19.67 -4.49 -1.77
CA PRO A 30 -20.91 -4.15 -2.45
C PRO A 30 -21.49 -2.80 -2.00
N GLY A 31 -21.86 -1.96 -2.97
CA GLY A 31 -22.48 -0.65 -2.70
C GLY A 31 -21.52 0.46 -2.28
N LEU A 32 -20.22 0.17 -2.15
CA LEU A 32 -19.19 1.15 -1.82
C LEU A 32 -18.08 1.11 -2.88
N ARG A 33 -17.51 2.27 -3.23
CA ARG A 33 -16.38 2.36 -4.17
C ARG A 33 -15.03 2.15 -3.45
N ILE A 34 -14.96 1.09 -2.65
CA ILE A 34 -13.82 0.68 -1.84
C ILE A 34 -13.61 -0.83 -2.00
N TYR A 35 -12.40 -1.32 -1.74
CA TYR A 35 -12.08 -2.73 -1.89
C TYR A 35 -10.99 -3.18 -0.93
N PHE A 36 -11.03 -4.47 -0.58
CA PHE A 36 -9.92 -5.15 0.09
C PHE A 36 -8.95 -5.70 -0.96
N ASN A 37 -7.63 -5.64 -0.73
CA ASN A 37 -6.62 -6.17 -1.67
C ASN A 37 -5.46 -6.93 -1.01
N LEU A 38 -4.84 -7.81 -1.79
CA LEU A 38 -3.71 -8.65 -1.34
C LEU A 38 -2.33 -8.00 -1.52
N GLY A 39 -2.26 -6.79 -2.06
CA GLY A 39 -0.99 -6.09 -2.32
C GLY A 39 -0.24 -5.69 -1.04
N GLU A 40 -0.95 -5.57 0.09
CA GLU A 40 -0.42 -5.08 1.36
C GLU A 40 0.84 -5.81 1.85
N GLY A 41 0.78 -7.15 1.86
CA GLY A 41 1.89 -7.97 2.33
C GLY A 41 3.15 -7.76 1.49
N LEU A 42 3.01 -7.57 0.17
CA LEU A 42 4.15 -7.30 -0.71
C LEU A 42 4.78 -5.94 -0.44
N ILE A 43 3.98 -4.91 -0.15
CA ILE A 43 4.50 -3.59 0.23
C ILE A 43 5.38 -3.71 1.47
N TYR A 44 4.91 -4.42 2.51
CA TYR A 44 5.69 -4.66 3.72
C TYR A 44 6.96 -5.48 3.44
N ILE A 45 6.86 -6.57 2.69
CA ILE A 45 8.02 -7.40 2.34
C ILE A 45 9.08 -6.57 1.59
N ILE A 46 8.67 -5.83 0.56
CA ILE A 46 9.56 -4.96 -0.22
C ILE A 46 10.20 -3.91 0.69
N ALA A 47 9.41 -3.25 1.54
CA ALA A 47 9.89 -2.23 2.46
C ALA A 47 10.91 -2.79 3.46
N ILE A 48 10.63 -3.95 4.07
CA ILE A 48 11.49 -4.60 5.06
C ILE A 48 12.80 -5.09 4.43
N LEU A 49 12.74 -5.68 3.22
CA LEU A 49 13.90 -6.29 2.58
C LEU A 49 14.76 -5.29 1.80
N LEU A 50 14.14 -4.33 1.12
CA LEU A 50 14.79 -3.43 0.16
C LEU A 50 14.81 -1.96 0.62
N GLY A 51 14.17 -1.67 1.76
CA GLY A 51 14.23 -0.39 2.44
C GLY A 51 13.22 0.64 1.93
N ALA A 52 13.24 1.81 2.58
CA ALA A 52 12.23 2.86 2.46
C ALA A 52 11.94 3.32 1.02
N ARG A 53 12.99 3.46 0.19
CA ARG A 53 12.82 3.95 -1.19
C ARG A 53 12.06 2.96 -2.06
N PHE A 54 12.40 1.67 -1.99
CA PHE A 54 11.69 0.64 -2.74
C PHE A 54 10.29 0.42 -2.16
N GLY A 55 10.15 0.35 -0.83
CA GLY A 55 8.85 0.22 -0.17
C GLY A 55 7.88 1.32 -0.59
N GLY A 56 8.30 2.58 -0.52
CA GLY A 56 7.43 3.70 -0.88
C GLY A 56 7.13 3.80 -2.37
N LEU A 57 8.16 3.71 -3.23
CA LEU A 57 7.92 3.82 -4.67
C LEU A 57 7.09 2.66 -5.23
N CYS A 58 7.42 1.42 -4.86
CA CYS A 58 6.69 0.25 -5.34
C CYS A 58 5.29 0.17 -4.73
N GLY A 59 5.12 0.54 -3.45
CA GLY A 59 3.81 0.58 -2.81
C GLY A 59 2.89 1.63 -3.43
N GLY A 60 3.35 2.88 -3.51
CA GLY A 60 2.57 3.98 -4.08
C GLY A 60 2.26 3.79 -5.56
N VAL A 61 3.29 3.58 -6.40
CA VAL A 61 3.10 3.44 -7.85
C VAL A 61 2.34 2.16 -8.17
N GLY A 62 2.69 1.05 -7.53
CA GLY A 62 2.06 -0.25 -7.80
C GLY A 62 0.57 -0.24 -7.49
N ALA A 63 0.19 0.16 -6.28
CA ALA A 63 -1.20 0.22 -5.87
C ALA A 63 -1.99 1.32 -6.60
N GLY A 64 -1.40 2.50 -6.80
CA GLY A 64 -2.05 3.58 -7.55
C GLY A 64 -2.32 3.23 -9.01
N LEU A 65 -1.43 2.44 -9.65
CA LEU A 65 -1.70 1.90 -10.98
C LEU A 65 -2.85 0.88 -10.95
N ALA A 66 -2.94 0.05 -9.91
CA ALA A 66 -4.07 -0.88 -9.77
C ALA A 66 -5.39 -0.14 -9.67
N ASP A 67 -5.46 0.97 -8.93
CA ASP A 67 -6.66 1.82 -8.86
C ASP A 67 -7.11 2.31 -10.24
N ILE A 68 -6.18 2.76 -11.08
CA ILE A 68 -6.50 3.20 -12.44
C ILE A 68 -7.07 2.03 -13.26
N LEU A 69 -6.41 0.86 -13.20
CA LEU A 69 -6.78 -0.32 -13.98
C LEU A 69 -8.11 -0.95 -13.52
N LEU A 70 -8.42 -0.87 -12.24
CA LEU A 70 -9.64 -1.41 -11.64
C LEU A 70 -10.85 -0.47 -11.74
N GLY A 71 -10.68 0.76 -12.25
CA GLY A 71 -11.77 1.73 -12.39
C GLY A 71 -12.02 2.61 -11.16
N TYR A 72 -11.01 2.76 -10.30
CA TYR A 72 -10.97 3.66 -9.14
C TYR A 72 -10.00 4.85 -9.33
N PRO A 73 -10.01 5.57 -10.47
CA PRO A 73 -8.97 6.57 -10.78
C PRO A 73 -8.92 7.76 -9.79
N LEU A 74 -10.00 8.03 -9.07
CA LEU A 74 -10.02 9.04 -8.01
C LEU A 74 -9.16 8.65 -6.81
N TRP A 75 -9.06 7.35 -6.53
CA TRP A 75 -8.23 6.81 -5.45
C TRP A 75 -6.75 6.79 -5.82
N ALA A 76 -6.40 6.63 -7.10
CA ALA A 76 -5.02 6.52 -7.55
C ALA A 76 -4.04 7.58 -6.99
N PRO A 77 -4.33 8.90 -7.00
CA PRO A 77 -3.43 9.88 -6.40
C PRO A 77 -3.37 9.79 -4.87
N LEU A 78 -4.46 9.42 -4.20
CA LEU A 78 -4.51 9.25 -2.75
C LEU A 78 -3.71 8.01 -2.34
N THR A 79 -3.96 6.88 -3.00
CA THR A 79 -3.22 5.63 -2.85
C THR A 79 -1.74 5.82 -3.10
N LEU A 80 -1.34 6.55 -4.14
CA LEU A 80 0.07 6.86 -4.42
C LEU A 80 0.76 7.48 -3.20
N VAL A 81 0.08 8.41 -2.52
CA VAL A 81 0.60 9.08 -1.33
C VAL A 81 0.52 8.16 -0.11
N ILE A 82 -0.64 7.56 0.17
CA ILE A 82 -0.88 6.76 1.38
C ILE A 82 0.02 5.51 1.38
N LYS A 83 -0.03 4.71 0.32
CA LYS A 83 0.81 3.51 0.16
C LYS A 83 2.28 3.85 0.01
N GLY A 84 2.58 4.99 -0.61
CA GLY A 84 3.95 5.49 -0.70
C GLY A 84 4.54 5.83 0.66
N LEU A 85 3.78 6.52 1.51
CA LEU A 85 4.19 6.86 2.87
C LEU A 85 4.27 5.62 3.76
N GLU A 86 3.28 4.73 3.68
CA GLU A 86 3.28 3.44 4.39
C GLU A 86 4.57 2.66 4.10
N GLY A 87 4.83 2.34 2.82
CA GLY A 87 6.00 1.56 2.44
C GLY A 87 7.31 2.26 2.79
N TYR A 88 7.37 3.59 2.70
CA TYR A 88 8.53 4.36 3.11
C TYR A 88 8.78 4.27 4.63
N ILE A 89 7.75 4.45 5.44
CA ILE A 89 7.83 4.40 6.92
C ILE A 89 8.24 3.00 7.38
N VAL A 90 7.59 1.95 6.85
CA VAL A 90 7.93 0.56 7.16
C VAL A 90 9.40 0.31 6.84
N GLY A 91 9.86 0.68 5.64
CA GLY A 91 11.24 0.43 5.24
C GLY A 91 12.26 1.28 6.00
N ARG A 92 11.86 2.44 6.51
CA ARG A 92 12.73 3.31 7.32
C ARG A 92 12.86 2.82 8.76
N LEU A 93 11.81 2.21 9.30
CA LEU A 93 11.74 1.74 10.68
C LEU A 93 12.08 0.26 10.83
N ALA A 94 12.04 -0.54 9.77
CA ALA A 94 12.33 -1.98 9.81
C ALA A 94 13.67 -2.32 10.52
N PRO A 95 14.77 -1.57 10.35
CA PRO A 95 16.02 -1.83 11.07
C PRO A 95 15.93 -1.66 12.59
N ARG A 96 14.92 -0.93 13.09
CA ARG A 96 14.66 -0.70 14.52
C ARG A 96 13.67 -1.71 15.11
N GLY A 97 13.06 -2.56 14.28
CA GLY A 97 12.10 -3.58 14.69
C GLY A 97 10.96 -3.73 13.69
N ARG A 98 10.78 -4.94 13.15
CA ARG A 98 9.76 -5.24 12.13
C ARG A 98 8.34 -4.93 12.60
N ILE A 99 7.98 -5.37 13.79
CA ILE A 99 6.61 -5.20 14.33
C ILE A 99 6.28 -3.71 14.49
N MET A 100 7.19 -2.93 15.05
CA MET A 100 7.02 -1.48 15.19
C MET A 100 6.93 -0.79 13.83
N ALA A 101 7.76 -1.21 12.87
CA ALA A 101 7.75 -0.65 11.52
C ALA A 101 6.41 -0.88 10.81
N ILE A 102 5.91 -2.12 10.85
CA ILE A 102 4.62 -2.50 10.30
C ILE A 102 3.49 -1.73 11.00
N ALA A 103 3.50 -1.67 12.35
CA ALA A 103 2.47 -0.94 13.10
C ALA A 103 2.43 0.56 12.73
N ALA A 104 3.59 1.19 12.56
CA ALA A 104 3.66 2.59 12.14
C ALA A 104 3.16 2.80 10.69
N GLY A 105 3.50 1.89 9.77
CA GLY A 105 2.99 1.92 8.40
C GLY A 105 1.49 1.72 8.33
N ALA A 106 0.99 0.69 9.01
CA ALA A 106 -0.43 0.37 9.10
C ALA A 106 -1.24 1.55 9.68
N ALA A 107 -0.72 2.25 10.70
CA ALA A 107 -1.39 3.43 11.25
C ALA A 107 -1.54 4.55 10.21
N VAL A 108 -0.53 4.79 9.37
CA VAL A 108 -0.60 5.78 8.28
C VAL A 108 -1.56 5.35 7.19
N MET A 109 -1.54 4.08 6.82
CA MET A 109 -2.45 3.50 5.84
C MET A 109 -3.90 3.64 6.29
N ILE A 110 -4.23 3.11 7.48
CA ILE A 110 -5.58 3.15 8.06
C ILE A 110 -6.07 4.59 8.18
N ALA A 111 -5.26 5.49 8.74
CA ALA A 111 -5.65 6.88 8.91
C ALA A 111 -5.89 7.57 7.55
N GLY A 112 -5.03 7.31 6.57
CA GLY A 112 -5.11 7.89 5.22
C GLY A 112 -6.37 7.44 4.48
N TYR A 113 -6.64 6.14 4.42
CA TYR A 113 -7.79 5.57 3.70
C TYR A 113 -9.10 5.92 4.41
N THR A 114 -9.18 5.71 5.72
CA THR A 114 -10.39 6.05 6.51
C THR A 114 -10.76 7.53 6.39
N THR A 115 -9.78 8.44 6.47
CA THR A 115 -10.03 9.89 6.31
C THR A 115 -10.45 10.22 4.87
N SER A 116 -9.79 9.63 3.89
CA SER A 116 -10.13 9.83 2.47
C SER A 116 -11.54 9.34 2.15
N ALA A 117 -11.93 8.15 2.62
CA ALA A 117 -13.27 7.61 2.46
C ALA A 117 -14.32 8.52 3.14
N GLY A 118 -14.03 9.03 4.34
CA GLY A 118 -14.88 9.98 5.06
C GLY A 118 -15.11 11.28 4.29
N ILE A 119 -14.08 11.80 3.63
CA ILE A 119 -14.15 13.02 2.81
C ILE A 119 -14.87 12.77 1.48
N LEU A 120 -14.55 11.68 0.78
CA LEU A 120 -15.05 11.39 -0.57
C LEU A 120 -16.48 10.87 -0.59
N TYR A 121 -16.82 9.99 0.36
CA TYR A 121 -18.08 9.24 0.38
C TYR A 121 -18.93 9.51 1.63
N GLY A 122 -18.42 10.33 2.55
CA GLY A 122 -19.10 10.72 3.78
C GLY A 122 -18.70 9.86 4.99
N TRP A 123 -18.74 10.46 6.17
CA TRP A 123 -18.31 9.85 7.44
C TRP A 123 -19.09 8.59 7.86
N LYS A 124 -20.20 8.26 7.21
CA LYS A 124 -20.90 6.98 7.39
C LYS A 124 -20.13 5.79 6.80
N VAL A 125 -19.26 6.02 5.82
CA VAL A 125 -18.45 4.99 5.16
C VAL A 125 -17.15 4.71 5.94
N ALA A 126 -16.64 5.70 6.66
CA ALA A 126 -15.38 5.62 7.39
C ALA A 126 -15.25 4.39 8.33
N PRO A 127 -16.28 3.96 9.09
CA PRO A 127 -16.17 2.76 9.93
C PRO A 127 -15.97 1.47 9.11
N VAL A 128 -16.57 1.38 7.92
CA VAL A 128 -16.42 0.21 7.06
C VAL A 128 -15.00 0.17 6.49
N GLU A 129 -14.51 1.31 5.99
CA GLU A 129 -13.14 1.45 5.50
C GLU A 129 -12.11 1.08 6.60
N LEU A 130 -12.28 1.65 7.80
CA LEU A 130 -11.44 1.36 8.95
C LEU A 130 -11.35 -0.14 9.26
N MET A 131 -12.49 -0.84 9.24
CA MET A 131 -12.52 -2.29 9.48
C MET A 131 -11.83 -3.07 8.37
N THR A 132 -12.04 -2.69 7.11
CA THR A 132 -11.37 -3.28 5.96
C THR A 132 -9.85 -3.07 6.03
N ASP A 133 -9.40 -1.88 6.36
CA ASP A 133 -7.97 -1.53 6.48
C ASP A 133 -7.29 -2.27 7.63
N ILE A 134 -7.95 -2.41 8.79
CA ILE A 134 -7.44 -3.21 9.91
C ILE A 134 -7.25 -4.67 9.48
N ALA A 135 -8.23 -5.24 8.77
CA ALA A 135 -8.11 -6.61 8.27
C ALA A 135 -6.98 -6.74 7.25
N GLN A 136 -6.87 -5.80 6.31
CA GLN A 136 -5.87 -5.80 5.26
C GLN A 136 -4.45 -5.67 5.81
N THR A 137 -4.21 -4.67 6.67
CA THR A 137 -2.91 -4.47 7.32
C THR A 137 -2.56 -5.62 8.25
N GLY A 138 -3.54 -6.20 8.96
CA GLY A 138 -3.34 -7.39 9.80
C GLY A 138 -2.91 -8.62 9.01
N ILE A 139 -3.58 -8.92 7.90
CA ILE A 139 -3.23 -10.02 7.00
C ILE A 139 -1.85 -9.77 6.38
N GLY A 140 -1.62 -8.57 5.85
CA GLY A 140 -0.32 -8.18 5.29
C GLY A 140 0.82 -8.31 6.31
N ALA A 141 0.58 -7.92 7.56
CA ALA A 141 1.55 -8.06 8.65
C ALA A 141 1.88 -9.52 8.96
N ALA A 142 0.88 -10.41 8.92
CA ALA A 142 1.10 -11.84 9.13
C ALA A 142 1.95 -12.46 8.02
N PHE A 143 1.74 -12.07 6.76
CA PHE A 143 2.56 -12.51 5.63
C PHE A 143 4.00 -11.96 5.64
N ALA A 144 4.20 -10.76 6.18
CA ALA A 144 5.49 -10.07 6.15
C ALA A 144 6.39 -10.30 7.39
N ARG A 145 5.93 -11.11 8.35
CA ARG A 145 6.67 -11.39 9.61
C ARG A 145 7.90 -12.25 9.40
#